data_AF-A0A165N4S2-F1
#
_entry.id   AF-A0A165N4S2-F1
#
_cell.length_a   1.000
_cell.length_b   1.000
_cell.length_c   1.000
_cell.angle_alpha   90.00
_cell.angle_beta   90.00
_cell.angle_gamma   90.00
#
_symmetry.space_group_name_H-M   'P 1'
#
loop_
_entity.id
_entity.type
_entity.pdbx_description
1 polymer ?
#
loop_
_entity_poly.entity_id
_entity_poly.type
_entity_poly.pdbx_seq_one_letter_code
_entity_poly.pdbx_strand_id
1 'polypeptide(L)'
;RQKLEKVPRLPLDILDAAMAQRARDYLRRVGYNGPTALSCNDTKLHPVLHLYWHKQEQTYLLVGGCDGPIPVANPDELSAMLNSICLWCLQIPLPHIPPLILGAKPIPNTLSVPNLHAMLKAILDALAGQDIYISSYACDG
;
A
#
# COMPACT_ATOMS: atom_id res chain seq x y z
N ARG A 1 -3.20 11.50 -29.58
CA ARG A 1 -3.84 11.36 -28.25
C ARG A 1 -2.73 11.46 -27.21
N GLN A 2 -2.68 12.55 -26.43
CA GLN A 2 -1.76 12.63 -25.28
C GLN A 2 -2.17 11.53 -24.29
N LYS A 3 -1.23 10.63 -23.97
CA LYS A 3 -1.38 9.71 -22.82
C LYS A 3 -1.43 10.60 -21.58
N LEU A 4 -2.62 10.87 -21.07
CA LEU A 4 -2.76 11.44 -19.73
C LEU A 4 -2.36 10.33 -18.76
N GLU A 5 -1.18 10.44 -18.18
CA GLU A 5 -0.80 9.65 -17.01
C GLU A 5 -1.80 10.00 -15.90
N LYS A 6 -2.80 9.14 -15.70
CA LYS A 6 -3.55 9.11 -14.45
C LYS A 6 -2.58 8.59 -13.38
N VAL A 7 -1.69 9.47 -12.91
CA VAL A 7 -0.85 9.19 -11.75
C VAL A 7 -1.82 8.89 -10.59
N PRO A 8 -1.75 7.71 -9.95
CA PRO A 8 -2.64 7.42 -8.84
C PRO A 8 -2.44 8.46 -7.74
N ARG A 9 -3.55 8.83 -7.08
CA ARG A 9 -3.51 9.78 -5.95
C ARG A 9 -2.69 9.24 -4.77
N LEU A 10 -2.53 7.92 -4.73
CA LEU A 10 -1.66 7.23 -3.79
C LEU A 10 -0.30 6.96 -4.46
N PRO A 11 0.80 7.09 -3.72
CA PRO A 11 2.13 6.74 -4.19
C PRO A 11 2.17 5.31 -4.75
N LEU A 12 2.84 5.13 -5.88
CA LEU A 12 3.10 3.81 -6.47
C LEU A 12 4.14 3.01 -5.69
N ASP A 13 4.93 3.68 -4.86
CA ASP A 13 5.86 3.04 -3.95
C ASP A 13 5.76 3.63 -2.55
N ILE A 14 5.92 2.78 -1.55
CA ILE A 14 5.80 3.09 -0.12
C ILE A 14 7.00 3.89 0.42
N LEU A 15 8.10 3.90 -0.35
CA LEU A 15 9.34 4.59 -0.04
C LEU A 15 9.54 5.82 -0.91
N ASP A 16 8.46 6.50 -1.31
CA ASP A 16 8.62 7.80 -1.94
C ASP A 16 9.19 8.82 -0.93
N ALA A 17 10.01 9.75 -1.42
CA ALA A 17 10.61 10.78 -0.56
C ALA A 17 9.55 11.65 0.16
N ALA A 18 8.30 11.61 -0.30
CA ALA A 18 7.19 12.37 0.25
C ALA A 18 6.43 11.64 1.38
N MET A 19 6.63 10.35 1.61
CA MET A 19 5.90 9.57 2.63
C MET A 19 6.15 10.11 4.03
N ALA A 20 7.42 10.27 4.40
CA ALA A 20 7.77 10.79 5.73
C ALA A 20 7.35 12.27 5.89
N GLN A 21 7.37 13.04 4.79
CA GLN A 21 6.85 14.41 4.77
C GLN A 21 5.34 14.44 5.08
N ARG A 22 4.55 13.58 4.41
CA ARG A 22 3.10 13.47 4.67
C ARG A 22 2.81 13.04 6.11
N ALA A 23 3.61 12.12 6.65
CA ALA A 23 3.52 11.72 8.06
C ALA A 23 3.75 12.91 9.00
N ARG A 24 4.81 13.68 8.77
CA ARG A 24 5.13 14.88 9.55
C ARG A 24 4.03 15.93 9.48
N ASP A 25 3.52 16.20 8.28
CA ASP A 25 2.46 17.19 8.06
C ASP A 25 1.16 16.76 8.74
N TYR A 26 0.85 15.46 8.72
CA TYR A 26 -0.28 14.91 9.45
C TYR A 26 -0.14 15.13 10.96
N LEU A 27 0.98 14.72 11.56
CA LEU A 27 1.26 14.88 12.99
C LEU A 27 1.18 16.35 13.43
N ARG A 28 1.71 17.26 12.62
CA ARG A 28 1.62 18.71 12.86
C ARG A 28 0.18 19.23 12.82
N ARG A 29 -0.62 18.79 11.84
CA ARG A 29 -2.03 19.20 11.71
C ARG A 29 -2.88 18.79 12.90
N VAL A 30 -2.63 17.61 13.45
CA VAL A 30 -3.32 17.13 14.66
C VAL A 30 -2.68 17.65 15.96
N GLY A 31 -1.58 18.41 15.88
CA GLY A 31 -0.88 18.96 17.03
C GLY A 31 -0.22 17.89 17.91
N TYR A 32 0.14 16.74 17.34
CA TYR A 32 0.70 15.61 18.10
C TYR A 32 2.22 15.51 17.91
N ASN A 33 2.93 15.41 19.03
CA ASN A 33 4.38 15.33 19.14
C ASN A 33 4.84 14.19 20.08
N GLY A 34 3.90 13.31 20.47
CA GLY A 34 4.17 12.16 21.33
C GLY A 34 4.62 10.91 20.55
N PRO A 35 4.75 9.77 21.24
CA PRO A 35 5.13 8.51 20.62
C PRO A 35 4.10 8.02 19.60
N THR A 36 4.57 7.49 18.47
CA THR A 36 3.71 6.93 17.42
C THR A 36 3.91 5.43 17.31
N ALA A 37 2.88 4.71 16.87
CA ALA A 37 2.95 3.29 16.57
C ALA A 37 2.87 3.05 15.06
N LEU A 38 3.44 1.94 14.60
CA LEU A 38 3.37 1.51 13.22
C LEU A 38 2.68 0.15 13.15
N SER A 39 1.81 -0.06 12.18
CA SER A 39 1.24 -1.39 11.90
C SER A 39 1.41 -1.75 10.42
N CYS A 40 1.79 -3.00 10.08
CA CYS A 40 1.59 -3.57 8.74
C CYS A 40 0.45 -4.60 8.78
N ASN A 41 -0.40 -4.57 7.77
CA ASN A 41 -1.40 -5.61 7.55
C ASN A 41 -1.42 -6.05 6.09
N ASP A 42 -1.48 -7.36 5.86
CA ASP A 42 -1.59 -7.96 4.55
C ASP A 42 -3.06 -8.18 4.20
N THR A 43 -3.51 -7.60 3.09
CA THR A 43 -4.87 -7.78 2.60
C THR A 43 -4.85 -8.46 1.24
N LYS A 44 -5.56 -9.59 1.12
CA LYS A 44 -5.71 -10.34 -0.13
C LYS A 44 -6.55 -9.53 -1.12
N LEU A 45 -6.05 -9.39 -2.35
CA LEU A 45 -6.74 -8.72 -3.46
C LEU A 45 -7.73 -9.64 -4.19
N HIS A 46 -7.43 -10.94 -4.19
CA HIS A 46 -8.14 -11.96 -4.94
C HIS A 46 -9.65 -12.12 -4.62
N PRO A 47 -10.20 -11.79 -3.43
CA PRO A 47 -11.64 -11.92 -3.21
C PRO A 47 -12.48 -11.04 -4.15
N VAL A 48 -11.92 -9.93 -4.63
CA VAL A 48 -12.67 -8.91 -5.37
C VAL A 48 -12.33 -8.90 -6.86
N LEU A 49 -11.07 -9.18 -7.23
CA LEU A 49 -10.60 -9.11 -8.63
C LEU A 49 -10.52 -10.49 -9.28
N HIS A 50 -11.28 -10.69 -10.37
CA HIS A 50 -11.40 -11.97 -11.08
C HIS A 50 -11.10 -11.82 -12.57
N LEU A 51 -10.41 -12.80 -13.14
CA LEU A 51 -10.16 -12.88 -14.58
C LEU A 51 -11.20 -13.78 -15.26
N TYR A 52 -11.89 -13.24 -16.27
CA TYR A 52 -12.86 -13.97 -17.09
C TYR A 52 -12.47 -13.95 -18.56
N TRP A 53 -12.53 -15.10 -19.23
CA TRP A 53 -12.40 -15.15 -20.68
C TRP A 53 -13.66 -14.60 -21.37
N HIS A 54 -13.52 -13.56 -22.19
CA HIS A 54 -14.61 -12.96 -22.95
C HIS A 54 -14.58 -13.42 -24.41
N LYS A 55 -15.58 -14.24 -24.78
CA LYS A 55 -15.61 -14.91 -26.10
C LYS A 55 -15.80 -13.97 -27.29
N GLN A 56 -16.53 -12.86 -27.15
CA GLN A 56 -16.77 -11.96 -28.29
C GLN A 56 -15.52 -11.16 -28.65
N GLU A 57 -14.83 -10.65 -27.63
CA GLU A 57 -13.61 -9.83 -27.80
C GLU A 57 -12.32 -10.68 -27.82
N GLN A 58 -12.44 -12.00 -27.65
CA GLN A 58 -11.31 -12.96 -27.60
C GLN A 58 -10.17 -12.49 -26.67
N THR A 59 -10.53 -12.04 -25.48
CA THR A 59 -9.59 -11.48 -24.50
C THR A 59 -10.00 -11.83 -23.08
N TYR A 60 -9.06 -11.76 -22.14
CA TYR A 60 -9.37 -11.84 -20.72
C TYR A 60 -9.82 -10.47 -20.21
N LEU A 61 -10.85 -10.46 -19.38
CA LEU A 61 -11.34 -9.27 -18.69
C LEU A 61 -11.08 -9.41 -17.18
N LEU A 62 -10.47 -8.40 -16.59
CA LEU A 62 -10.41 -8.22 -15.14
C LEU A 62 -11.72 -7.59 -14.67
N VAL A 63 -12.47 -8.29 -13.81
CA VAL A 63 -13.75 -7.87 -13.25
C VAL A 63 -13.61 -7.68 -11.74
N GLY A 64 -14.35 -6.71 -11.18
CA GLY A 64 -14.34 -6.41 -9.74
C GLY A 64 -13.84 -5.02 -9.35
N GLY A 65 -13.34 -4.25 -10.32
CA GLY A 65 -13.03 -2.82 -10.15
C GLY A 65 -14.27 -1.93 -10.26
N CYS A 66 -14.12 -0.65 -9.88
CA CYS A 66 -15.22 0.33 -9.89
C CYS A 66 -15.61 0.82 -11.30
N ASP A 67 -14.70 0.73 -12.27
CA ASP A 67 -14.87 1.30 -13.62
C ASP A 67 -15.33 0.25 -14.66
N GLY A 68 -15.83 -0.89 -14.18
CA GLY A 68 -16.25 -2.01 -15.02
C GLY A 68 -15.10 -2.93 -15.47
N PRO A 69 -15.36 -3.87 -16.38
CA PRO A 69 -14.37 -4.85 -16.83
C PRO A 69 -13.22 -4.20 -17.62
N ILE A 70 -11.98 -4.61 -17.32
CA ILE A 70 -10.77 -4.11 -17.98
C ILE A 70 -10.15 -5.22 -18.84
N PRO A 71 -9.92 -5.03 -20.14
CA PRO A 71 -9.23 -6.03 -20.96
C PRO A 71 -7.77 -6.19 -20.56
N VAL A 72 -7.31 -7.44 -20.49
CA VAL A 72 -5.99 -7.84 -20.01
C VAL A 72 -5.25 -8.58 -21.14
N ALA A 73 -4.09 -8.05 -21.51
CA ALA A 73 -3.26 -8.64 -22.56
C ALA A 73 -2.51 -9.89 -22.10
N ASN A 74 -2.09 -9.94 -20.83
CA ASN A 74 -1.36 -11.06 -20.24
C ASN A 74 -2.01 -11.49 -18.91
N PRO A 75 -2.98 -12.43 -18.95
CA PRO A 75 -3.71 -12.87 -17.76
C PRO A 75 -2.82 -13.58 -16.73
N ASP A 76 -1.80 -14.33 -17.20
CA ASP A 76 -0.93 -15.13 -16.31
C ASP A 76 -0.02 -14.24 -15.48
N GLU A 77 0.58 -13.23 -16.11
CA GLU A 77 1.41 -12.24 -15.41
C GLU A 77 0.57 -11.43 -14.41
N LEU A 78 -0.63 -11.02 -14.80
CA LEU A 78 -1.53 -10.30 -13.90
C LEU A 78 -1.95 -11.18 -12.70
N SER A 79 -2.26 -12.46 -12.94
CA SER A 79 -2.59 -13.40 -11.86
C SER A 79 -1.43 -13.62 -10.90
N ALA A 80 -0.19 -13.62 -11.38
CA ALA A 80 0.99 -13.70 -10.52
C ALA A 80 1.19 -12.45 -9.66
N MET A 81 0.71 -11.29 -10.11
CA MET A 81 0.82 -10.00 -9.40
C MET A 81 -0.35 -9.70 -8.45
N LEU A 82 -1.56 -10.21 -8.72
CA LEU A 82 -2.79 -9.92 -7.96
C LEU A 82 -3.00 -10.81 -6.73
N ASN A 83 -2.00 -10.86 -5.85
CA ASN A 83 -2.09 -11.70 -4.65
C ASN A 83 -2.55 -10.91 -3.43
N SER A 84 -1.66 -10.09 -2.87
CA SER A 84 -1.90 -9.35 -1.64
C SER A 84 -1.25 -7.97 -1.70
N ILE A 85 -1.68 -7.09 -0.81
CA ILE A 85 -1.06 -5.79 -0.55
C ILE A 85 -0.68 -5.75 0.93
N CYS A 86 0.57 -5.42 1.30
CA CYS A 86 0.86 -4.92 2.66
C CYS A 86 0.54 -3.43 2.69
N LEU A 87 -0.20 -3.04 3.72
CA LEU A 87 -0.51 -1.66 4.09
C LEU A 87 0.26 -1.30 5.34
N TRP A 88 1.00 -0.19 5.32
CA TRP A 88 1.60 0.39 6.54
C TRP A 88 0.78 1.57 7.02
N CYS A 89 0.44 1.56 8.31
CA CYS A 89 -0.33 2.60 8.95
C CYS A 89 0.43 3.16 10.15
N LEU A 90 0.56 4.49 10.19
CA LEU A 90 1.01 5.24 11.35
C LEU A 90 -0.18 5.49 12.28
N GLN A 91 -0.01 5.22 13.56
CA GLN A 91 -1.07 5.33 14.56
C GLN A 91 -0.63 6.27 15.68
N ILE A 92 -1.53 7.17 16.07
CA ILE A 92 -1.39 7.96 17.28
C ILE A 92 -2.16 7.22 18.38
N PRO A 93 -1.55 6.93 19.54
CA PRO A 93 -2.19 6.18 20.63
C PRO A 93 -3.17 7.05 21.43
N LEU A 94 -4.02 7.80 20.76
CA LEU A 94 -5.07 8.62 21.36
C LEU A 94 -6.42 8.29 20.72
N PRO A 95 -7.51 8.25 21.51
CA PRO A 95 -8.84 7.96 20.98
C PRO A 95 -9.26 9.04 19.97
N HIS A 96 -10.05 8.61 18.96
CA HIS A 96 -10.63 9.47 17.92
C HIS A 96 -9.65 10.14 16.95
N ILE A 97 -8.36 9.79 16.99
CA ILE A 97 -7.41 10.21 15.96
C ILE A 97 -7.28 9.10 14.92
N PRO A 98 -7.62 9.34 13.64
CA PRO A 98 -7.54 8.30 12.63
C PRO A 98 -6.09 7.88 12.38
N PRO A 99 -5.84 6.61 12.04
CA PRO A 99 -4.54 6.20 11.55
C PRO A 99 -4.26 6.83 10.18
N LEU A 100 -2.98 7.12 9.90
CA LEU A 100 -2.53 7.56 8.59
C LEU A 100 -1.96 6.38 7.82
N ILE A 101 -2.51 6.09 6.65
CA ILE A 101 -1.91 5.13 5.72
C ILE A 101 -0.64 5.77 5.14
N LEU A 102 0.52 5.22 5.48
CA LEU A 102 1.82 5.68 4.98
C LEU A 102 2.05 5.22 3.53
N GLY A 103 1.62 3.98 3.23
CA GLY A 103 1.80 3.39 1.92
C GLY A 103 1.15 2.01 1.80
N ALA A 104 1.00 1.60 0.55
CA ALA A 104 0.52 0.29 0.14
C ALA A 104 1.51 -0.31 -0.87
N LYS A 105 1.93 -1.57 -0.69
CA LYS A 105 2.79 -2.27 -1.65
C LYS A 105 2.19 -3.63 -2.01
N PRO A 106 2.04 -3.95 -3.32
CA PRO A 106 1.76 -5.31 -3.73
C PRO A 106 2.87 -6.25 -3.25
N ILE A 107 2.48 -7.38 -2.69
CA ILE A 107 3.38 -8.42 -2.21
C ILE A 107 2.95 -9.80 -2.76
N PRO A 108 3.89 -10.71 -3.00
CA PRO A 108 3.57 -12.11 -3.28
C PRO A 108 2.93 -12.79 -2.07
N ASN A 109 2.32 -13.96 -2.27
CA ASN A 109 1.74 -14.78 -1.19
C ASN A 109 2.76 -15.21 -0.13
N THR A 110 4.04 -15.27 -0.50
CA THR A 110 5.12 -15.58 0.42
C THR A 110 6.22 -14.57 0.21
N LEU A 111 6.48 -13.77 1.24
CA LEU A 111 7.61 -12.85 1.27
C LEU A 111 8.59 -13.30 2.35
N SER A 112 9.88 -13.26 2.02
CA SER A 112 10.91 -13.68 2.98
C SER A 112 11.07 -12.63 4.09
N VAL A 113 11.42 -13.10 5.29
CA VAL A 113 11.72 -12.22 6.44
C VAL A 113 12.75 -11.12 6.10
N PRO A 114 13.87 -11.40 5.38
CA PRO A 114 14.81 -10.36 4.98
C PRO A 114 14.19 -9.27 4.11
N ASN A 115 13.29 -9.63 3.18
CA ASN A 115 12.64 -8.66 2.30
C ASN A 115 11.65 -7.78 3.08
N LEU A 116 10.86 -8.39 3.97
CA LEU A 116 9.97 -7.67 4.88
C LEU A 116 10.75 -6.70 5.79
N HIS A 117 11.87 -7.18 6.35
CA HIS A 117 12.74 -6.37 7.20
C HIS A 117 13.34 -5.19 6.43
N ALA A 118 13.81 -5.39 5.20
CA ALA A 118 14.34 -4.30 4.37
C ALA A 118 13.29 -3.21 4.12
N MET A 119 12.04 -3.62 3.85
CA MET A 119 10.92 -2.69 3.65
C MET A 119 10.58 -1.93 4.94
N LEU A 120 10.46 -2.64 6.07
CA LEU A 120 10.21 -2.03 7.38
C LEU A 120 11.33 -1.04 7.75
N LYS A 121 12.58 -1.45 7.58
CA LYS A 121 13.74 -0.63 7.91
C LYS A 121 13.75 0.68 7.11
N ALA A 122 13.46 0.63 5.82
CA ALA A 122 13.41 1.82 4.99
C ALA A 122 12.31 2.80 5.43
N ILE A 123 11.16 2.31 5.89
CA ILE A 123 10.10 3.15 6.47
C ILE A 123 10.57 3.79 7.78
N LEU A 124 11.16 2.99 8.68
CA LEU A 124 11.66 3.48 9.97
C LEU A 124 12.75 4.54 9.79
N ASP A 125 13.71 4.31 8.89
CA ASP A 125 14.79 5.25 8.59
C ASP A 125 14.22 6.57 8.01
N ALA A 126 13.24 6.49 7.11
CA ALA A 126 12.61 7.67 6.52
C ALA A 126 11.82 8.50 7.55
N LEU A 127 11.08 7.84 8.47
CA LEU A 127 10.35 8.50 9.55
C LEU A 127 11.30 9.12 10.58
N ALA A 128 12.36 8.40 10.96
CA ALA A 128 13.38 8.90 11.87
C ALA A 128 14.07 10.15 11.31
N GLY A 129 14.32 10.21 9.98
CA GLY A 129 14.83 11.40 9.30
C GLY A 129 13.90 12.62 9.34
N GLN A 130 12.66 12.48 9.83
CA GLN A 130 11.69 13.55 10.04
C GLN A 130 11.37 13.77 11.54
N ASP A 131 12.23 13.26 12.43
CA ASP A 131 12.05 13.29 13.89
C ASP A 131 10.78 12.56 14.36
N ILE A 132 10.32 11.55 13.60
CA ILE A 132 9.18 10.70 13.95
C ILE A 132 9.71 9.36 14.44
N TYR A 133 9.58 9.11 15.74
CA TYR A 133 10.05 7.88 16.35
C TYR A 133 8.87 6.92 16.61
N ILE A 134 9.01 5.71 16.06
CA ILE A 134 8.06 4.61 16.28
C ILE A 134 8.38 3.92 17.61
N SER A 135 7.42 3.91 18.53
CA SER A 135 7.55 3.29 19.86
C SER A 135 7.10 1.83 19.90
N SER A 136 6.26 1.41 18.95
CA SER A 136 5.75 0.05 18.85
C SER A 136 5.41 -0.32 17.41
N TYR A 137 5.55 -1.60 17.10
CA TYR A 137 5.24 -2.16 15.78
C TYR A 137 4.29 -3.35 15.93
N ALA A 138 3.19 -3.34 15.17
CA ALA A 138 2.26 -4.45 15.07
C ALA A 138 2.27 -5.03 13.66
N CYS A 139 2.38 -6.34 13.53
CA CYS A 139 2.19 -7.05 12.27
C CYS A 139 1.64 -8.44 12.53
N ASP A 140 0.93 -8.97 11.54
CA ASP A 140 0.57 -10.38 11.51
C ASP A 140 1.79 -11.22 11.12
N GLY A 141 1.94 -12.40 11.75
CA GLY A 141 3.04 -13.34 11.53
C GLY A 141 2.65 -14.52 10.64
#